data_AF-A0A845GZ86-F1
#
_entry.id   AF-A0A845GZ86-F1
#
_cell.length_a   1.000
_cell.length_b   1.000
_cell.length_c   1.000
_cell.angle_alpha   90.00
_cell.angle_beta   90.00
_cell.angle_gamma   90.00
#
_symmetry.space_group_name_H-M   'P 1'
#
loop_
_entity.id
_entity.type
_entity.pdbx_description
1 polymer ?
#
loop_
_entity_poly.entity_id
_entity_poly.type
_entity_poly.pdbx_seq_one_letter_code
_entity_poly.pdbx_strand_id
1 'polypeptide(L)'
;MMDLKHAGKVDATIRFLGDAATGSCMGGTWRRAAVEEKTAHDEKFFPLAEPLAYQIENGVLTLGRTTVCDGYLFISGKSEKTAIHGTYDAVSMGASQNLGYFTLKKLP
;
A
#
# COMPACT_ATOMS: atom_id res chain seq x y z
N MET A 1 2.77 -25.89 -18.18
CA MET A 1 2.82 -25.51 -16.76
C MET A 1 3.43 -24.12 -16.71
N MET A 2 2.60 -23.07 -16.70
CA MET A 2 3.08 -21.69 -16.71
C MET A 2 3.50 -21.33 -15.30
N ASP A 3 4.81 -21.23 -15.08
CA ASP A 3 5.37 -20.53 -13.93
C ASP A 3 5.05 -19.04 -14.13
N LEU A 4 3.92 -18.60 -13.57
CA LEU A 4 3.49 -17.20 -13.57
C LEU A 4 4.40 -16.44 -12.59
N LYS A 5 5.63 -16.18 -13.00
CA LYS A 5 6.59 -15.40 -12.21
C LYS A 5 6.00 -14.02 -11.96
N HIS A 6 5.58 -13.76 -10.72
CA HIS A 6 5.30 -12.40 -10.26
C HIS A 6 6.56 -11.56 -10.50
N ALA A 7 6.49 -10.62 -11.45
CA ALA A 7 7.59 -9.72 -11.74
C ALA A 7 7.56 -8.54 -10.77
N GLY A 8 8.66 -8.29 -10.05
CA GLY A 8 8.80 -7.11 -9.20
C GLY A 8 8.65 -5.84 -10.03
N LYS A 9 7.68 -4.99 -9.65
CA LYS A 9 7.41 -3.71 -10.32
C LYS A 9 7.92 -2.52 -9.52
N VAL A 10 7.80 -2.60 -8.20
CA VAL A 10 8.19 -1.57 -7.26
C VAL A 10 8.70 -2.25 -5.99
N ASP A 11 9.86 -1.82 -5.52
CA ASP A 11 10.44 -2.17 -4.23
C ASP A 11 10.58 -0.89 -3.42
N ALA A 12 10.17 -0.90 -2.14
CA ALA A 12 10.26 0.28 -1.29
C ALA A 12 10.44 -0.06 0.18
N THR A 13 11.20 0.79 0.88
CA THR A 13 11.33 0.77 2.34
C THR A 13 10.37 1.80 2.91
N ILE A 14 9.39 1.34 3.68
CA ILE A 14 8.34 2.18 4.27
C ILE A 14 8.53 2.26 5.77
N ARG A 15 8.62 3.48 6.29
CA ARG A 15 8.63 3.76 7.73
C ARG A 15 7.27 4.23 8.20
N PHE A 16 6.72 3.53 9.19
CA PHE A 16 5.45 3.89 9.82
C PHE A 16 5.66 5.00 10.86
N LEU A 17 5.05 6.15 10.62
CA LEU A 17 5.11 7.34 11.47
C LEU A 17 3.78 7.41 12.22
N GLY A 18 3.76 7.07 13.51
CA GLY A 18 2.53 6.86 14.28
C GLY A 18 1.58 8.07 14.41
N ASP A 19 1.96 9.23 13.87
CA ASP A 19 1.18 10.47 13.87
C ASP A 19 0.00 10.39 12.90
N ALA A 20 -1.06 11.14 13.20
CA ALA A 20 -2.24 11.21 12.33
C ALA A 20 -1.89 11.80 10.94
N ALA A 21 -2.46 11.21 9.89
CA ALA A 21 -2.43 11.77 8.55
C ALA A 21 -3.46 12.90 8.44
N THR A 22 -3.01 14.14 8.29
CA THR A 22 -3.88 15.31 8.08
C THR A 22 -4.18 15.49 6.60
N GLY A 23 -5.37 15.99 6.26
CA GLY A 23 -5.77 16.24 4.87
C GLY A 23 -6.10 14.98 4.05
N SER A 24 -6.46 13.88 4.74
CA SER A 24 -6.99 12.68 4.08
C SER A 24 -8.34 13.00 3.42
N CYS A 25 -8.51 12.68 2.14
CA CYS A 25 -9.84 12.66 1.52
C CYS A 25 -10.59 11.35 1.74
N MET A 26 -9.97 10.41 2.45
CA MET A 26 -10.60 9.17 2.89
C MET A 26 -11.11 9.28 4.31
N GLY A 27 -12.27 8.66 4.54
CA GLY A 27 -12.75 8.37 5.88
C GLY A 27 -11.86 7.35 6.61
N GLY A 28 -11.95 7.34 7.93
CA GLY A 28 -11.17 6.44 8.79
C GLY A 28 -10.03 7.15 9.54
N THR A 29 -9.34 6.39 10.41
CA THR A 29 -8.22 6.91 11.21
C THR A 29 -6.90 6.49 10.59
N TRP A 30 -6.36 7.38 9.75
CA TRP A 30 -5.11 7.16 9.04
C TRP A 30 -3.92 7.74 9.79
N ARG A 31 -2.79 7.03 9.75
CA ARG A 31 -1.50 7.44 10.30
C ARG A 31 -0.47 7.60 9.19
N ARG A 32 0.55 8.44 9.36
CA ARG A 32 1.51 8.76 8.31
C ARG A 32 2.48 7.60 8.04
N ALA A 33 2.92 7.45 6.80
CA ALA A 33 4.03 6.59 6.45
C ALA A 33 4.98 7.34 5.51
N ALA A 34 6.28 7.14 5.70
CA ALA A 34 7.32 7.71 4.85
C ALA A 34 7.92 6.63 3.96
N VAL A 35 8.17 6.98 2.70
CA VAL A 35 9.00 6.19 1.79
C VAL A 35 10.44 6.61 2.02
N GLU A 36 11.27 5.73 2.58
CA GLU A 36 12.68 6.01 2.83
C GLU A 36 13.54 5.67 1.61
N GLU A 37 13.24 4.55 0.96
CA GLU A 37 13.92 4.10 -0.27
C GLU A 37 12.88 3.57 -1.26
N LYS A 38 13.14 3.74 -2.56
CA LYS A 38 12.34 3.14 -3.62
C LYS A 38 13.16 2.78 -4.85
N THR A 39 12.82 1.66 -5.46
CA THR A 39 13.23 1.26 -6.80
C THR A 39 11.97 0.90 -7.58
N ALA A 40 11.70 1.61 -8.67
CA ALA A 40 10.53 1.35 -9.50
C ALA A 40 10.96 0.96 -10.92
N HIS A 41 10.58 -0.25 -11.33
CA HIS A 41 10.67 -0.70 -12.71
C HIS A 41 9.46 -0.24 -13.54
N ASP A 42 8.37 0.10 -12.86
CA ASP A 42 7.16 0.72 -13.43
C ASP A 42 6.62 1.75 -12.44
N GLU A 43 6.94 3.03 -12.66
CA GLU A 43 6.53 4.13 -11.77
C GLU A 43 5.01 4.35 -11.74
N LYS A 44 4.28 3.84 -12.74
CA LYS A 44 2.83 3.96 -12.83
C LYS A 44 2.11 2.85 -12.08
N PHE A 45 2.81 1.75 -11.78
CA PHE A 45 2.20 0.59 -11.13
C PHE A 45 1.77 0.91 -9.69
N PHE A 46 2.67 1.45 -8.86
CA PHE A 46 2.33 1.93 -7.53
C PHE A 46 3.06 3.25 -7.27
N PRO A 47 2.39 4.40 -7.44
CA PRO A 47 3.05 5.69 -7.28
C PRO A 47 3.47 5.94 -5.83
N LEU A 48 4.77 6.18 -5.66
CA LEU A 48 5.42 6.48 -4.38
C LEU A 48 5.98 7.91 -4.36
N ALA A 49 5.38 8.83 -5.11
CA ALA A 49 5.81 10.23 -5.15
C ALA A 49 5.12 11.05 -4.05
N GLU A 50 3.94 10.63 -3.63
CA GLU A 50 3.10 11.33 -2.68
C GLU A 50 3.21 10.72 -1.27
N PRO A 51 2.88 11.51 -0.22
CA PRO A 51 2.86 11.00 1.14
C PRO A 51 1.94 9.79 1.29
N LEU A 52 2.49 8.71 1.84
CA LEU A 52 1.71 7.54 2.19
C LEU A 52 1.09 7.71 3.56
N ALA A 53 -0.01 7.00 3.75
CA ALA A 53 -0.59 6.80 5.06
C ALA A 53 -1.17 5.40 5.15
N TYR A 54 -1.29 4.94 6.38
CA TYR A 54 -1.70 3.59 6.70
C TYR A 54 -2.81 3.58 7.74
N GLN A 55 -3.57 2.50 7.73
CA GLN A 55 -4.55 2.18 8.73
C GLN A 55 -4.43 0.71 9.08
N ILE A 56 -4.71 0.37 10.34
CA ILE A 56 -4.81 -1.01 10.79
C ILE A 56 -6.20 -1.20 11.39
N GLU A 57 -7.01 -2.02 10.76
CA GLU A 57 -8.36 -2.37 11.21
C GLU A 57 -8.52 -3.88 11.20
N ASN A 58 -9.00 -4.45 12.31
CA ASN A 58 -9.23 -5.90 12.44
C ASN A 58 -8.01 -6.77 12.03
N GLY A 59 -6.80 -6.27 12.29
CA GLY A 59 -5.54 -6.95 11.93
C GLY A 59 -5.15 -6.88 10.45
N VAL A 60 -5.89 -6.12 9.64
CA VAL A 60 -5.57 -5.83 8.23
C VAL A 60 -4.84 -4.50 8.18
N LEU A 61 -3.63 -4.49 7.60
CA LEU A 61 -2.92 -3.28 7.22
C LEU A 61 -3.46 -2.82 5.87
N THR A 62 -3.83 -1.55 5.78
CA THR A 62 -4.10 -0.86 4.51
C THR A 62 -3.12 0.30 4.39
N LEU A 63 -2.44 0.42 3.26
CA LEU A 63 -1.49 1.50 2.95
C LEU A 63 -1.86 2.11 1.59
N GLY A 64 -1.84 3.43 1.51
CA GLY A 64 -1.96 4.12 0.22
C GLY A 64 -1.86 5.63 0.34
N ARG A 65 -2.23 6.31 -0.74
CA ARG A 65 -2.17 7.76 -0.85
C ARG A 65 -3.48 8.35 -0.36
N THR A 66 -3.48 8.92 0.84
CA THR A 66 -4.71 9.48 1.44
C THR A 66 -5.01 10.91 1.02
N THR A 67 -3.99 11.62 0.53
CA THR A 67 -4.08 13.03 0.10
C THR A 67 -4.44 13.18 -1.38
N VAL A 68 -4.45 12.07 -2.14
CA VAL A 68 -4.82 12.03 -3.55
C VAL A 68 -6.09 11.18 -3.69
N CYS A 69 -7.13 11.73 -4.30
CA CYS A 69 -8.44 11.08 -4.44
C CYS A 69 -8.60 10.52 -5.86
N ASP A 70 -7.72 9.59 -6.21
CA ASP A 70 -7.45 9.07 -7.55
C ASP A 70 -8.26 7.81 -7.93
N GLY A 71 -9.37 7.53 -7.26
CA GLY A 71 -9.95 6.19 -7.33
C GLY A 71 -9.22 5.20 -6.43
N TYR A 72 -8.57 5.71 -5.38
CA TYR A 72 -8.30 5.02 -4.13
C TYR A 72 -7.49 3.74 -4.33
N LEU A 73 -6.23 3.96 -4.72
CA LEU A 73 -5.22 2.93 -4.88
C LEU A 73 -4.62 2.52 -3.52
N PHE A 74 -4.84 1.27 -3.11
CA PHE A 74 -4.30 0.75 -1.84
C PHE A 74 -3.63 -0.59 -1.99
N ILE A 75 -2.64 -0.82 -1.14
CA ILE A 75 -2.23 -2.16 -0.79
C ILE A 75 -2.87 -2.57 0.54
N SER A 76 -3.47 -3.75 0.59
CA SER A 76 -4.12 -4.25 1.81
C SER A 76 -3.82 -5.73 2.07
N GLY A 77 -3.50 -6.07 3.33
CA GLY A 77 -3.08 -7.42 3.67
C GLY A 77 -3.08 -7.70 5.17
N LYS A 78 -3.15 -8.99 5.52
CA LYS A 78 -3.09 -9.45 6.92
C LYS A 78 -1.65 -9.78 7.30
N SER A 79 -1.30 -9.48 8.55
CA SER A 79 -0.01 -9.89 9.10
C SER A 79 0.03 -11.39 9.34
N GLU A 80 1.02 -12.04 8.74
CA GLU A 80 1.46 -13.39 9.11
C GLU A 80 2.66 -13.31 10.05
N LYS A 81 3.27 -14.46 10.37
CA LYS A 81 4.38 -14.55 11.36
C LYS A 81 5.60 -13.71 11.00
N THR A 82 5.88 -13.48 9.71
CA THR A 82 7.14 -12.86 9.25
C THR A 82 6.94 -11.80 8.16
N ALA A 83 5.77 -11.74 7.55
CA ALA A 83 5.45 -10.83 6.47
C ALA A 83 3.95 -10.53 6.43
N ILE A 84 3.57 -9.46 5.75
CA ILE A 84 2.21 -9.20 5.31
C ILE A 84 2.16 -9.50 3.81
N HIS A 85 1.24 -10.37 3.42
CA HIS A 85 0.89 -10.60 2.02
C HIS A 85 -0.48 -10.02 1.75
N GLY A 86 -0.67 -9.51 0.54
CA GLY A 86 -1.94 -8.90 0.21
C GLY A 86 -2.06 -8.45 -1.24
N THR A 87 -3.12 -7.69 -1.49
CA THR A 87 -3.51 -7.22 -2.82
C THR A 87 -3.19 -5.75 -2.98
N TYR A 88 -2.92 -5.36 -4.22
CA TYR A 88 -2.93 -3.98 -4.66
C TYR A 88 -4.23 -3.75 -5.44
N ASP A 89 -5.09 -2.88 -4.94
CA ASP A 89 -6.45 -2.70 -5.43
C ASP A 89 -6.72 -1.23 -5.81
N ALA A 90 -7.53 -1.03 -6.85
CA ALA A 90 -8.21 0.23 -7.12
C ALA A 90 -9.65 0.16 -6.63
N VAL A 91 -10.07 1.14 -5.83
CA VAL A 91 -11.41 1.19 -5.23
C VAL A 91 -12.21 2.36 -5.77
N SER A 92 -13.39 2.07 -6.32
CA SER A 92 -14.34 3.08 -6.79
C SER A 92 -15.69 2.89 -6.13
N MET A 93 -16.65 3.79 -6.40
CA MET A 93 -18.02 3.65 -5.88
C MET A 93 -18.66 2.37 -6.43
N GLY A 94 -18.64 1.31 -5.60
CA GLY A 94 -19.30 0.03 -5.88
C GLY A 94 -18.44 -1.05 -6.52
N ALA A 95 -17.16 -0.79 -6.80
CA ALA A 95 -16.26 -1.79 -7.38
C ALA A 95 -14.84 -1.70 -6.80
N SER A 96 -14.22 -2.87 -6.62
CA SER A 96 -12.79 -3.02 -6.35
C SER A 96 -12.17 -3.86 -7.46
N GLN A 97 -11.03 -3.42 -7.98
CA GLN A 97 -10.26 -4.14 -8.98
C GLN A 97 -8.89 -4.48 -8.43
N ASN A 98 -8.55 -5.78 -8.42
CA ASN A 98 -7.21 -6.23 -8.13
C ASN A 98 -6.27 -5.88 -9.31
N LEU A 99 -5.25 -5.08 -9.02
CA LEU A 99 -4.20 -4.65 -9.94
C LEU A 99 -2.89 -5.42 -9.73
N GLY A 100 -2.75 -6.13 -8.61
CA GLY A 100 -1.63 -7.02 -8.34
C GLY A 100 -1.54 -7.45 -6.88
N TYR A 101 -0.33 -7.80 -6.47
CA TYR A 101 -0.02 -8.35 -5.15
C TYR A 101 1.21 -7.68 -4.57
N PHE A 102 1.31 -7.68 -3.25
CA PHE A 102 2.50 -7.20 -2.55
C PHE A 102 2.95 -8.16 -1.44
N THR A 103 4.19 -7.98 -1.03
CA THR A 103 4.73 -8.57 0.19
C THR A 103 5.46 -7.48 0.96
N LEU A 104 5.07 -7.27 2.22
CA LEU A 104 5.73 -6.36 3.13
C LEU A 104 6.44 -7.17 4.23
N LYS A 105 7.76 -7.08 4.26
CA LYS A 105 8.60 -7.72 5.26
C LYS A 105 9.05 -6.69 6.29
N LYS A 106 9.10 -7.09 7.56
CA LYS A 106 9.71 -6.26 8.59
C LYS A 106 11.24 -6.30 8.41
N LEU A 107 11.86 -5.13 8.28
CA LEU A 107 13.31 -5.01 8.32
C LEU A 107 13.78 -5.04 9.79
N PRO A 108 14.93 -5.67 10.08
CA PRO A 108 15.50 -5.74 11.43
C PRO A 108 15.92 -4.38 11.97
#